data_AF-Q66L08-F1
#
_entry.id   AF-Q66L08-F1
#
_cell.length_a   1.000
_cell.length_b   1.000
_cell.length_c   1.000
_cell.angle_alpha   90.00
_cell.angle_beta   90.00
_cell.angle_gamma   90.00
#
_symmetry.space_group_name_H-M   'P 1'
#
loop_
_entity.id
_entity.type
_entity.pdbx_description
1 polymer ?
#
loop_
_entity_poly.entity_id
_entity_poly.type
_entity_poly.pdbx_seq_one_letter_code
_entity_poly.pdbx_strand_id
1 'polypeptide(L)'
;MVIKVFVATVAGSTAIKKKQQEVVGFLEANRIDFEQKDIACNDDNRQWMRENVPGEKKPENGIPLPPQIFNEEQYCGDFESFFDAKEGNEIFVFLGLTPPASKKKSEVPTDVQNEMVPAEESSVQEEVEEEVEQE
;
A
#
# COMPACT_ATOMS: atom_id res chain seq x y z
N MET A 1 8.11 10.77 -14.15
CA MET A 1 7.08 9.88 -13.60
C MET A 1 7.33 8.49 -14.12
N VAL A 2 7.77 7.59 -13.25
CA VAL A 2 8.01 6.18 -13.57
C VAL A 2 7.40 5.34 -12.45
N ILE A 3 6.43 4.50 -12.80
CA ILE A 3 5.83 3.58 -11.84
C ILE A 3 6.81 2.43 -11.59
N LYS A 4 7.17 2.19 -10.34
CA LYS A 4 7.99 1.05 -9.93
C LYS A 4 7.09 0.06 -9.20
N VAL A 5 7.09 -1.18 -9.66
CA VAL A 5 6.35 -2.27 -9.02
C VAL A 5 7.35 -3.27 -8.49
N PHE A 6 7.43 -3.37 -7.16
CA PHE A 6 8.26 -4.38 -6.51
C PHE A 6 7.53 -5.70 -6.52
N VAL A 7 8.17 -6.69 -7.12
CA VAL A 7 7.66 -8.05 -7.29
C VAL A 7 8.68 -9.05 -6.76
N ALA A 8 8.27 -10.28 -6.49
CA ALA A 8 9.09 -11.44 -6.22
C ALA A 8 8.80 -12.48 -7.29
N THR A 9 9.72 -12.65 -8.25
CA THR A 9 9.57 -13.62 -9.35
C THR A 9 9.44 -15.05 -8.82
N VAL A 10 10.15 -15.35 -7.73
CA VAL A 10 10.05 -16.62 -6.99
C VAL A 10 9.34 -16.41 -5.65
N ALA A 11 8.05 -16.08 -5.71
CA ALA A 11 7.20 -16.03 -4.53
C ALA A 11 6.81 -17.44 -4.06
N GLY A 12 7.01 -17.74 -2.77
CA GLY A 12 6.60 -19.01 -2.17
C GLY A 12 5.09 -19.17 -1.97
N SER A 13 4.30 -18.12 -2.23
CA SER A 13 2.84 -18.11 -2.09
C SER A 13 2.16 -17.86 -3.43
N THR A 14 1.26 -18.78 -3.81
CA THR A 14 0.42 -18.64 -5.01
C THR A 14 -0.49 -17.41 -4.94
N ALA A 15 -0.95 -17.03 -3.75
CA ALA A 15 -1.77 -15.82 -3.57
C ALA A 15 -0.97 -14.56 -3.91
N ILE A 16 0.26 -14.46 -3.40
CA ILE A 16 1.18 -13.35 -3.71
C ILE A 16 1.47 -13.31 -5.21
N LYS A 17 1.74 -14.46 -5.83
CA LYS A 17 1.96 -14.55 -7.28
C LYS A 17 0.76 -13.99 -8.09
N LYS A 18 -0.46 -14.35 -7.72
CA LYS A 18 -1.68 -13.85 -8.38
C LYS A 18 -1.86 -12.34 -8.22
N LYS A 19 -1.69 -11.82 -7.01
CA LYS A 19 -1.78 -10.37 -6.71
C LYS A 19 -0.81 -9.56 -7.58
N GLN A 20 0.44 -10.01 -7.70
CA GLN A 20 1.45 -9.37 -8.54
C GLN A 20 1.10 -9.42 -10.03
N GLN A 21 0.65 -10.57 -10.53
CA GLN A 21 0.23 -10.73 -11.92
C GLN A 21 -0.95 -9.82 -12.26
N GLU A 22 -1.87 -9.62 -11.33
CA GLU A 22 -3.00 -8.72 -11.52
C GLU A 22 -2.55 -7.25 -11.63
N VAL A 23 -1.66 -6.79 -10.74
CA VAL A 23 -1.10 -5.43 -10.82
C VAL A 23 -0.34 -5.22 -12.13
N VAL A 24 0.60 -6.11 -12.43
CA VAL A 24 1.42 -6.05 -13.65
C VAL A 24 0.55 -6.11 -14.90
N GLY A 25 -0.35 -7.09 -14.98
CA GLY A 25 -1.24 -7.26 -16.12
C GLY A 25 -2.20 -6.09 -16.32
N PHE A 26 -2.64 -5.44 -15.23
CA PHE A 26 -3.43 -4.22 -15.32
C PHE A 26 -2.62 -3.06 -15.91
N LEU A 27 -1.40 -2.82 -15.43
CA LEU A 27 -0.56 -1.73 -15.95
C LEU A 27 -0.25 -1.92 -17.44
N GLU A 28 0.07 -3.14 -17.86
CA GLU A 28 0.29 -3.51 -19.26
C GLU A 28 -0.97 -3.30 -20.11
N ALA A 29 -2.14 -3.76 -19.64
CA ALA A 29 -3.41 -3.61 -20.35
C ALA A 29 -3.82 -2.14 -20.54
N ASN A 30 -3.47 -1.27 -19.59
CA ASN A 30 -3.75 0.15 -19.64
C ASN A 30 -2.63 0.97 -20.29
N ARG A 31 -1.56 0.32 -20.78
CA ARG A 31 -0.38 0.97 -21.39
C ARG A 31 0.26 2.01 -20.48
N ILE A 32 0.33 1.71 -19.19
CA ILE A 32 1.05 2.52 -18.21
C ILE A 32 2.48 2.01 -18.21
N ASP A 33 3.46 2.88 -18.44
CA ASP A 33 4.87 2.51 -18.37
C ASP A 33 5.30 2.28 -16.91
N PHE A 34 5.91 1.13 -16.65
CA PHE A 34 6.38 0.76 -15.32
C PHE A 34 7.66 -0.09 -15.37
N GLU A 35 8.39 -0.09 -14.27
CA GLU A 35 9.55 -0.94 -14.04
C GLU A 35 9.23 -2.01 -12.99
N GLN A 36 9.46 -3.28 -13.34
CA GLN A 36 9.42 -4.36 -12.36
C GLN A 36 10.76 -4.43 -11.61
N LYS A 37 10.69 -4.32 -10.29
CA LYS A 37 11.84 -4.46 -9.39
C LYS A 37 11.71 -5.79 -8.65
N ASP A 38 12.41 -6.81 -9.13
CA ASP A 38 12.39 -8.11 -8.46
C ASP A 38 13.17 -8.05 -7.14
N ILE A 39 12.54 -8.43 -6.03
CA ILE A 39 13.14 -8.49 -4.68
C ILE A 39 13.64 -9.88 -4.31
N ALA A 40 13.29 -10.89 -5.11
CA ALA A 40 13.61 -12.28 -4.80
C ALA A 40 15.05 -12.64 -5.22
N CYS A 41 15.53 -12.06 -6.32
CA CYS A 41 16.89 -12.26 -6.82
C CYS A 41 17.78 -11.01 -6.72
N ASN A 42 17.26 -9.89 -6.20
CA ASN A 42 18.03 -8.66 -6.01
C ASN A 42 17.80 -8.11 -4.59
N ASP A 43 18.87 -8.14 -3.79
CA ASP A 43 18.85 -7.75 -2.38
C ASP A 43 18.67 -6.23 -2.21
N ASP A 44 19.22 -5.42 -3.10
CA ASP A 44 19.09 -3.96 -3.04
C ASP A 44 17.63 -3.54 -3.23
N ASN A 45 16.92 -4.15 -4.19
CA ASN A 45 15.49 -3.92 -4.37
C ASN A 45 14.68 -4.33 -3.13
N ARG A 46 15.05 -5.45 -2.50
CA ARG A 46 14.39 -5.94 -1.29
C ARG A 46 14.59 -4.98 -0.12
N GLN A 47 15.81 -4.50 0.06
CA GLN A 47 16.14 -3.57 1.13
C GLN A 47 15.45 -2.22 0.90
N TRP A 48 15.56 -1.68 -0.31
CA TRP A 48 14.91 -0.42 -0.69
C TRP A 48 13.40 -0.47 -0.46
N MET A 49 12.72 -1.55 -0.89
CA MET A 49 11.28 -1.71 -0.66
C MET A 49 10.93 -1.66 0.84
N ARG A 50 11.70 -2.34 1.70
CA ARG A 50 11.43 -2.39 3.14
C ARG A 50 11.67 -1.05 3.86
N GLU A 51 12.63 -0.28 3.38
CA GLU A 51 12.97 1.05 3.90
C GLU A 51 11.96 2.11 3.47
N ASN A 52 11.49 2.04 2.22
CA ASN A 52 10.63 3.07 1.62
C ASN A 52 9.13 2.82 1.82
N VAL A 53 8.70 1.63 2.24
CA VAL A 53 7.32 1.42 2.68
C VAL A 53 7.09 2.14 4.03
N PRO A 54 6.09 3.03 4.15
CA PRO A 54 5.77 3.72 5.40
C PRO A 54 5.41 2.75 6.52
N GLY A 55 5.86 3.04 7.76
CA GLY A 55 5.63 2.18 8.92
C GLY A 55 4.17 1.84 9.18
N GLU A 56 3.27 2.81 9.02
CA GLU A 56 1.82 2.65 9.17
C GLU A 56 1.19 1.68 8.15
N LYS A 57 1.88 1.47 7.00
CA LYS A 57 1.46 0.59 5.92
C LYS A 57 2.17 -0.76 5.95
N LYS A 58 3.03 -1.00 6.96
CA LYS A 58 3.65 -2.30 7.17
C LYS A 58 2.67 -3.24 7.88
N PRO A 59 2.63 -4.53 7.50
CA PRO A 59 1.82 -5.52 8.22
C PRO A 59 2.35 -5.73 9.65
N GLU A 60 1.57 -6.40 10.50
CA GLU A 60 1.88 -6.64 11.93
C GLU A 60 3.26 -7.27 12.17
N ASN A 61 3.69 -8.17 11.27
CA ASN A 61 5.02 -8.79 11.30
C ASN A 61 6.17 -7.85 10.84
N GLY A 62 5.86 -6.60 10.49
CA GLY A 62 6.81 -5.56 10.10
C GLY A 62 7.43 -5.69 8.71
N ILE A 63 7.20 -6.80 7.99
CA ILE A 63 7.83 -7.07 6.69
C ILE A 63 6.80 -6.86 5.56
N PRO A 64 6.92 -5.79 4.74
CA PRO A 64 6.05 -5.62 3.60
C PRO A 64 6.24 -6.75 2.56
N LEU A 65 5.13 -7.25 2.04
CA LEU A 65 5.08 -8.30 1.03
C LEU A 65 4.71 -7.71 -0.34
N PRO A 66 5.26 -8.24 -1.45
CA PRO A 66 4.90 -7.76 -2.78
C PRO A 66 3.46 -8.18 -3.17
N PRO A 67 2.80 -7.46 -4.11
CA PRO A 67 3.31 -6.29 -4.83
C PRO A 67 3.32 -5.02 -3.98
N GLN A 68 4.33 -4.18 -4.19
CA GLN A 68 4.42 -2.83 -3.61
C GLN A 68 4.64 -1.81 -4.73
N ILE A 69 3.82 -0.76 -4.78
CA ILE A 69 3.75 0.17 -5.91
C ILE A 69 4.25 1.54 -5.45
N PHE A 70 5.16 2.09 -6.25
CA PHE A 70 5.74 3.41 -6.04
C PHE A 70 5.66 4.21 -7.34
N ASN A 71 5.52 5.52 -7.20
CA ASN A 71 5.79 6.47 -8.27
C ASN A 71 7.14 7.13 -7.95
N GLU A 72 8.19 6.70 -8.64
CA GLU A 72 9.58 7.07 -8.36
C GLU A 72 10.02 6.68 -6.93
N GLU A 73 9.95 7.59 -5.97
CA GLU A 73 10.26 7.37 -4.54
C GLU A 73 9.02 7.51 -3.65
N GLN A 74 7.89 7.97 -4.21
CA GLN A 74 6.64 8.14 -3.48
C GLN A 74 5.90 6.81 -3.39
N TYR A 75 5.54 6.41 -2.18
CA TYR A 75 4.77 5.20 -1.95
C TYR A 75 3.30 5.43 -2.37
N CYS A 76 2.83 4.64 -3.35
CA CYS A 76 1.44 4.67 -3.77
C CYS A 76 0.59 3.74 -2.89
N GLY A 77 1.06 2.51 -2.70
CA GLY A 77 0.33 1.51 -1.92
C GLY A 77 0.72 0.07 -2.20
N ASP A 78 0.04 -0.82 -1.50
CA ASP A 78 0.11 -2.26 -1.67
C ASP A 78 -0.99 -2.77 -2.62
N PHE A 79 -1.17 -4.09 -2.68
CA PHE A 79 -2.21 -4.69 -3.50
C PHE A 79 -3.63 -4.25 -3.12
N GLU A 80 -3.97 -4.20 -1.83
CA GLU A 80 -5.33 -3.85 -1.40
C GLU A 80 -5.65 -2.40 -1.79
N SER A 81 -4.72 -1.48 -1.53
CA SER A 81 -4.86 -0.07 -1.92
C SER A 81 -5.00 0.09 -3.44
N PHE A 82 -4.26 -0.71 -4.22
CA PHE A 82 -4.39 -0.75 -5.68
C PHE A 82 -5.75 -1.29 -6.13
N PHE A 83 -6.24 -2.34 -5.48
CA PHE A 83 -7.52 -2.96 -5.78
C PHE A 83 -8.67 -1.99 -5.51
N ASP A 84 -8.68 -1.34 -4.35
CA ASP A 84 -9.67 -0.32 -3.98
C ASP A 84 -9.68 0.83 -5.00
N ALA A 85 -8.51 1.34 -5.40
CA ALA A 85 -8.40 2.41 -6.39
C ALA A 85 -8.85 1.96 -7.79
N LYS A 86 -8.61 0.69 -8.15
CA LYS A 86 -9.09 0.11 -9.40
C LYS A 86 -10.62 -0.01 -9.41
N GLU A 87 -11.24 -0.46 -8.31
CA GLU A 87 -12.69 -0.53 -8.16
C GLU A 87 -13.35 0.85 -8.12
N GLY A 88 -12.70 1.83 -7.48
CA GLY A 88 -13.14 3.23 -7.42
C GLY A 88 -12.92 4.04 -8.70
N ASN A 89 -12.32 3.46 -9.75
CA ASN A 89 -11.87 4.17 -10.96
C ASN A 89 -10.87 5.31 -10.71
N GLU A 90 -10.17 5.30 -9.58
CA GLU A 90 -9.20 6.32 -9.16
C GLU A 90 -7.75 5.87 -9.36
N ILE A 91 -7.52 4.85 -10.20
CA ILE A 91 -6.18 4.25 -10.35
C ILE A 91 -5.10 5.23 -10.81
N PHE A 92 -5.45 6.21 -11.66
CA PHE A 92 -4.50 7.22 -12.10
C PHE A 92 -4.10 8.13 -10.94
N VAL A 93 -5.06 8.48 -10.06
CA VAL A 93 -4.80 9.27 -8.85
C VAL A 93 -3.94 8.46 -7.87
N PHE A 94 -4.26 7.19 -7.66
CA PHE A 94 -3.47 6.27 -6.83
C PHE A 94 -2.01 6.17 -7.31
N LEU A 95 -1.79 6.07 -8.62
CA LEU A 95 -0.45 6.04 -9.21
C LEU A 95 0.22 7.42 -9.25
N GLY A 96 -0.45 8.49 -8.83
CA GLY A 96 0.06 9.86 -8.93
C GLY A 96 0.24 10.33 -10.38
N LEU A 97 -0.53 9.76 -11.31
CA LEU A 97 -0.54 10.10 -12.72
C LEU A 97 -1.70 11.05 -13.02
N THR A 98 -1.51 11.97 -13.96
CA THR A 98 -2.61 12.79 -14.47
C THR A 98 -3.59 11.87 -15.22
N PRO A 99 -4.88 11.84 -14.84
CA PRO A 99 -5.86 11.05 -15.57
C PRO A 99 -5.88 11.48 -17.04
N PRO A 100 -5.92 10.55 -18.01
CA PRO A 100 -6.13 10.91 -19.40
C PRO A 100 -7.47 11.67 -19.49
N ALA A 101 -7.49 12.83 -20.13
CA ALA A 101 -8.59 13.81 -20.14
C ALA A 101 -9.97 13.30 -20.66
N SER A 102 -10.09 12.00 -20.92
CA SER A 102 -11.26 11.31 -21.46
C SER A 102 -12.02 10.55 -20.37
N LYS A 103 -12.56 11.28 -19.37
CA LYS A 103 -13.84 11.04 -18.66
C LYS A 103 -13.88 11.92 -17.41
N LYS A 104 -14.67 13.00 -17.48
CA LYS A 104 -14.96 13.91 -16.37
C LYS A 104 -15.67 13.18 -15.21
N LYS A 105 -15.19 13.44 -13.98
CA LYS A 105 -15.81 13.48 -12.64
C LYS A 105 -14.75 12.95 -11.65
N SER A 106 -14.26 13.65 -10.63
CA SER A 106 -14.64 14.90 -9.98
C SER A 106 -13.43 15.44 -9.18
N GLU A 107 -13.52 16.69 -8.76
CA GLU A 107 -12.60 17.47 -7.91
C GLU A 107 -11.75 16.73 -6.87
N VAL A 108 -10.46 17.09 -6.87
CA VAL A 108 -9.57 17.02 -5.70
C VAL A 108 -9.80 18.29 -4.87
N PRO A 109 -9.92 18.20 -3.54
CA PRO A 109 -9.37 19.22 -2.66
C PRO A 109 -8.15 18.65 -1.94
N THR A 110 -7.00 19.17 -2.35
CA THR A 110 -5.78 19.22 -1.56
C THR A 110 -5.99 20.15 -0.36
N ASP A 111 -5.29 19.85 0.74
CA ASP A 111 -5.04 20.71 1.91
C ASP A 111 -5.98 20.51 3.12
N VAL A 112 -5.48 19.83 4.15
CA VAL A 112 -5.38 20.42 5.50
C VAL A 112 -4.12 19.92 6.19
N GLN A 113 -3.24 20.86 6.53
CA GLN A 113 -2.11 20.71 7.43
C GLN A 113 -2.59 20.68 8.89
N ASN A 114 -1.96 19.79 9.68
CA ASN A 114 -1.46 20.00 11.05
C ASN A 114 -2.39 20.42 12.22
N GLU A 115 -2.21 19.70 13.34
CA GLU A 115 -2.44 20.01 14.76
C GLU A 115 -3.80 20.58 15.24
N MET A 116 -4.46 19.85 16.15
CA MET A 116 -4.84 20.34 17.49
C MET A 116 -5.51 19.21 18.30
N VAL A 117 -4.82 18.72 19.34
CA VAL A 117 -5.47 18.07 20.49
C VAL A 117 -6.24 19.14 21.28
N PRO A 118 -7.41 18.82 21.86
CA PRO A 118 -7.36 18.53 23.29
C PRO A 118 -8.32 17.43 23.76
N ALA A 119 -7.94 16.90 24.92
CA ALA A 119 -8.71 16.08 25.84
C ALA A 119 -10.05 16.72 26.25
N GLU A 120 -11.01 15.89 26.68
CA GLU A 120 -11.63 15.84 28.03
C GLU A 120 -12.72 14.74 27.98
N GLU A 121 -12.45 13.59 28.60
CA GLU A 121 -13.12 13.09 29.82
C GLU A 121 -14.61 12.70 29.66
N SER A 122 -14.88 11.39 29.76
CA SER A 122 -15.77 10.89 30.81
C SER A 122 -15.54 9.40 31.06
N SER A 123 -14.77 9.13 32.10
CA SER A 123 -14.84 8.03 33.06
C SER A 123 -16.15 7.25 33.09
N VAL A 124 -16.06 5.91 33.10
CA VAL A 124 -16.52 5.07 34.23
C VAL A 124 -15.62 3.83 34.30
N GLN A 125 -15.03 3.64 35.49
CA GLN A 125 -14.29 2.48 35.99
C GLN A 125 -15.23 1.50 36.71
N GLU A 126 -14.86 0.22 36.72
CA GLU A 126 -14.81 -0.75 37.84
C GLU A 126 -14.68 -2.13 37.17
N GLU A 127 -13.50 -2.77 37.15
CA GLU A 127 -12.90 -3.57 38.25
C GLU A 127 -13.89 -4.68 38.71
N VAL A 128 -13.53 -5.94 38.96
CA VAL A 128 -12.47 -6.41 39.86
C VAL A 128 -12.22 -7.93 39.62
N GLU A 129 -10.93 -8.32 39.63
CA GLU A 129 -10.22 -9.55 40.11
C GLU A 129 -10.64 -10.97 39.63
N GLU A 130 -9.69 -11.77 39.09
CA GLU A 130 -8.69 -12.65 39.76
C GLU A 130 -9.36 -13.90 40.37
N GLU A 131 -9.00 -15.14 40.01
CA GLU A 131 -7.89 -15.87 40.64
C GLU A 131 -7.34 -17.03 39.79
N VAL A 132 -6.11 -17.37 40.15
CA VAL A 132 -5.16 -18.34 39.59
C VAL A 132 -5.26 -19.68 40.34
N GLU A 133 -4.82 -20.76 39.67
CA GLU A 133 -4.26 -22.02 40.21
C GLU A 133 -5.12 -23.22 40.65
N GLN A 134 -4.78 -24.35 39.99
CA GLN A 134 -4.50 -25.71 40.50
C GLN A 134 -5.54 -26.51 41.30
N GLU A 135 -6.02 -27.61 40.68
CA GLU A 135 -5.77 -29.00 41.11
C GLU A 135 -5.79 -29.95 39.89
#